data_AF-A0A7C7URZ1-F1
#
_entry.id   AF-A0A7C7URZ1-F1
#
_cell.length_a   1.000
_cell.length_b   1.000
_cell.length_c   1.000
_cell.angle_alpha   90.00
_cell.angle_beta   90.00
_cell.angle_gamma   90.00
#
_symmetry.space_group_name_H-M   'P 1'
#
loop_
_entity.id
_entity.type
_entity.pdbx_description
1 polymer ?
#
loop_
_entity_poly.entity_id
_entity_poly.type
_entity_poly.pdbx_seq_one_letter_code
_entity_poly.pdbx_strand_id
1 'polypeptide(L)'
;MWCHVLLMMPLLGLGLFALLPWPVALPSYLVLVAVSLALYAKVIHGMRQPVQTGREAMLDAVVTVTRDIASRGQVRYYNELWSAVSEQRLTAGQRARIVGFDGFRLVVRRLDDAQHRRET
;
A
#
# COMPACT_ATOMS: atom_id res chain seq x y z
N MET A 1 12.97 -11.84 -11.82
CA MET A 1 13.61 -12.14 -13.13
C MET A 1 14.06 -10.89 -13.90
N TRP A 2 13.41 -9.73 -13.76
CA TRP A 2 13.75 -8.50 -14.52
C TRP A 2 14.96 -7.69 -14.00
N CYS A 3 15.40 -7.89 -12.75
CA CYS A 3 16.57 -7.17 -12.19
C CYS A 3 17.92 -7.59 -12.78
N HIS A 4 18.05 -8.80 -13.33
CA HIS A 4 19.31 -9.27 -13.90
C HIS A 4 19.61 -8.66 -15.28
N VAL A 5 18.56 -8.31 -16.04
CA VAL A 5 18.70 -7.65 -17.35
C VAL A 5 19.22 -6.20 -17.18
N LEU A 6 18.84 -5.54 -16.09
CA LEU A 6 19.26 -4.15 -15.80
C LEU A 6 20.73 -4.04 -15.35
N LEU A 7 21.25 -5.07 -14.65
CA LEU A 7 22.64 -5.09 -14.16
C LEU A 7 23.64 -5.49 -15.26
N MET A 8 23.19 -6.16 -16.32
CA MET A 8 24.02 -6.55 -17.48
C MET A 8 24.18 -5.43 -18.54
N MET A 9 23.30 -4.44 -18.54
CA MET A 9 23.37 -3.28 -19.43
C MET A 9 24.71 -2.49 -19.36
N PRO A 10 25.37 -2.31 -18.19
CA PRO A 10 26.70 -1.71 -18.14
C PRO A 10 27.82 -2.59 -18.74
N LEU A 11 27.68 -3.92 -18.79
CA LEU A 11 28.66 -4.78 -19.47
C LEU A 11 28.57 -4.66 -21.00
N LEU A 12 27.36 -4.45 -21.55
CA LEU A 12 27.17 -4.13 -22.97
C LEU A 12 27.74 -2.74 -23.33
N GLY A 13 27.63 -1.76 -22.42
CA GLY A 13 28.25 -0.45 -22.56
C GLY A 13 29.79 -0.49 -22.59
N LEU A 14 30.40 -1.42 -21.84
CA LEU A 14 31.84 -1.64 -21.83
C LEU A 14 32.36 -2.16 -23.20
N GLY A 15 31.56 -2.96 -23.90
CA GLY A 15 31.87 -3.42 -25.27
C GLY A 15 31.82 -2.30 -26.32
N LEU A 16 30.90 -1.34 -26.18
CA LEU A 16 30.86 -0.14 -27.04
C LEU A 16 31.97 0.87 -26.70
N PHE A 17 32.37 0.95 -25.42
CA PHE A 17 33.46 1.82 -24.94
C PHE A 17 34.83 1.45 -25.55
N ALA A 18 35.02 0.19 -25.93
CA ALA A 18 36.25 -0.28 -26.57
C ALA A 18 36.41 0.16 -28.05
N LEU A 19 35.34 0.66 -28.70
CA LEU A 19 35.35 0.96 -30.15
C LEU A 19 35.11 2.44 -30.50
N LEU A 20 34.73 3.29 -29.54
CA LEU A 20 34.28 4.67 -29.78
C LEU A 20 35.22 5.72 -29.14
N PRO A 21 35.50 6.87 -29.79
CA PRO A 21 36.36 7.92 -29.22
C PRO A 21 35.92 8.36 -27.81
N TRP A 22 36.87 8.35 -26.87
CA TRP A 22 36.71 8.74 -25.46
C TRP A 22 35.84 9.99 -25.21
N PRO A 23 35.96 11.10 -25.97
CA PRO A 23 35.21 12.32 -25.68
C PRO A 23 33.70 12.21 -25.93
N VAL A 24 33.23 11.23 -26.71
CA VAL A 24 31.78 11.06 -27.03
C VAL A 24 31.14 9.97 -26.17
N ALA A 25 31.92 8.96 -25.79
CA ALA A 25 31.45 7.86 -24.94
C ALA A 25 31.09 8.32 -23.52
N LEU A 26 31.87 9.25 -22.96
CA LEU A 26 31.68 9.74 -21.60
C LEU A 26 30.37 10.53 -21.40
N PRO A 27 30.03 11.54 -22.23
CA PRO A 27 28.77 12.28 -22.07
C PRO A 27 27.54 11.42 -22.40
N SER A 28 27.62 10.56 -23.42
CA SER A 28 26.50 9.67 -23.79
C SER A 28 26.19 8.65 -22.69
N TYR A 29 27.23 8.07 -22.08
CA TYR A 29 27.07 7.18 -20.93
C TYR A 29 26.46 7.89 -19.73
N LEU A 30 26.94 9.11 -19.43
CA LEU A 30 26.46 9.89 -18.29
C LEU A 30 24.98 10.29 -18.45
N VAL A 31 24.57 10.66 -19.66
CA VAL A 31 23.16 10.93 -20.00
C VAL A 31 22.29 9.68 -19.79
N LEU A 32 22.76 8.52 -20.26
CA LEU A 32 22.02 7.27 -20.13
C LEU A 32 21.83 6.86 -18.66
N VAL A 33 22.89 6.98 -17.85
CA VAL A 33 22.84 6.74 -16.40
C VAL A 33 21.90 7.73 -15.72
N ALA A 34 21.98 9.02 -16.06
CA ALA A 34 21.12 10.05 -15.47
C ALA A 34 19.64 9.82 -15.76
N VAL A 35 19.29 9.49 -17.02
CA VAL A 35 17.91 9.16 -17.41
C VAL A 35 17.42 7.91 -16.69
N SER A 36 18.24 6.86 -16.62
CA SER A 36 17.91 5.63 -15.90
C SER A 36 17.64 5.90 -14.41
N LEU A 37 18.49 6.69 -13.76
CA LEU A 37 18.34 7.05 -12.35
C LEU A 37 17.10 7.92 -12.11
N ALA A 38 16.79 8.85 -13.01
CA ALA A 38 15.60 9.69 -12.93
C ALA A 38 14.30 8.87 -13.06
N LEU A 39 14.27 7.91 -13.99
CA LEU A 39 13.16 6.98 -14.13
C LEU A 39 13.03 6.09 -12.89
N TYR A 40 14.15 5.58 -12.37
CA TYR A 40 14.19 4.80 -11.13
C TYR A 40 13.64 5.58 -9.94
N ALA A 41 14.08 6.83 -9.77
CA ALA A 41 13.60 7.71 -8.72
C ALA A 41 12.09 7.97 -8.84
N LYS A 42 11.57 8.19 -10.05
CA LYS A 42 10.13 8.32 -10.29
C LYS A 42 9.34 7.04 -10.01
N VAL A 43 9.85 5.88 -10.45
CA VAL A 43 9.21 4.58 -10.20
C VAL A 43 9.22 4.25 -8.72
N ILE A 44 10.34 4.45 -8.02
CA ILE A 44 10.41 4.30 -6.57
C ILE A 44 9.52 5.30 -5.87
N HIS A 45 9.46 6.55 -6.31
CA HIS A 45 8.58 7.54 -5.70
C HIS A 45 7.10 7.14 -5.88
N GLY A 46 6.74 6.57 -7.04
CA GLY A 46 5.43 5.98 -7.29
C GLY A 46 5.16 4.69 -6.52
N MET A 47 6.18 3.86 -6.26
CA MET A 47 6.08 2.64 -5.46
C MET A 47 6.17 2.90 -3.95
N ARG A 48 6.72 4.05 -3.54
CA ARG A 48 6.76 4.57 -2.16
C ARG A 48 5.49 5.32 -1.82
N GLN A 49 4.60 5.60 -2.79
CA GLN A 49 3.20 5.70 -2.44
C GLN A 49 2.82 4.31 -1.96
N PRO A 50 2.59 4.15 -0.64
CA PRO A 50 2.48 2.85 -0.04
C PRO A 50 1.43 2.11 -0.82
N VAL A 51 1.78 0.91 -1.28
CA VAL A 51 0.81 -0.05 -1.75
C VAL A 51 -0.04 -0.32 -0.51
N GLN A 52 -1.09 0.49 -0.33
CA GLN A 52 -2.10 0.29 0.68
C GLN A 52 -2.77 -1.02 0.28
N THR A 53 -2.17 -2.13 0.68
CA THR A 53 -2.90 -3.38 0.79
C THR A 53 -4.16 -3.01 1.57
N GLY A 54 -5.35 -3.29 1.03
CA GLY A 54 -6.62 -2.71 1.51
C GLY A 54 -6.86 -2.82 3.03
N ARG A 55 -6.10 -3.69 3.72
CA ARG A 55 -6.01 -3.79 5.18
C ARG A 55 -5.55 -2.51 5.88
N GLU A 56 -4.49 -1.83 5.43
CA GLU A 56 -4.01 -0.62 6.13
C GLU A 56 -4.93 0.59 5.89
N ALA A 57 -5.50 0.71 4.69
CA ALA A 57 -6.51 1.72 4.35
C ALA A 57 -7.80 1.59 5.18
N MET A 58 -8.09 0.38 5.63
CA MET A 58 -9.28 0.06 6.42
C MET A 58 -9.11 0.38 7.90
N LEU A 59 -7.89 0.50 8.43
CA LEU A 59 -7.67 0.88 9.83
C LEU A 59 -8.20 2.30 10.09
N ASP A 60 -8.90 2.48 11.21
CA ASP A 60 -9.59 3.72 11.62
C ASP A 60 -10.77 4.15 10.73
N ALA A 61 -11.06 3.41 9.66
CA ALA A 61 -12.20 3.70 8.79
C ALA A 61 -13.54 3.39 9.47
N VAL A 62 -14.56 4.19 9.12
CA VAL A 62 -15.92 4.03 9.63
C VAL A 62 -16.76 3.20 8.66
N VAL A 63 -17.30 2.10 9.16
CA VAL A 63 -18.14 1.16 8.42
C VAL A 63 -19.55 1.11 9.01
N THR A 64 -20.51 0.67 8.20
CA THR A 64 -21.88 0.42 8.64
C THR A 64 -22.09 -1.07 8.85
N VAL A 65 -22.59 -1.44 10.03
CA VAL A 65 -22.96 -2.81 10.36
C VAL A 65 -24.16 -3.22 9.50
N THR A 66 -24.04 -4.29 8.74
CA THR A 66 -25.14 -4.81 7.89
C THR A 66 -25.85 -5.99 8.54
N ARG A 67 -25.18 -6.73 9.42
CA ARG A 67 -25.78 -7.76 10.26
C ARG A 67 -25.31 -7.59 11.69
N ASP A 68 -26.23 -7.76 12.64
CA ASP A 68 -25.96 -7.71 14.07
C ASP A 68 -24.70 -8.51 14.44
N ILE A 69 -23.80 -7.87 15.17
CA ILE A 69 -22.54 -8.45 15.64
C ILE A 69 -22.70 -8.66 17.15
N ALA A 70 -22.98 -9.90 17.57
CA ALA A 70 -22.91 -10.27 18.99
C ALA A 70 -21.52 -10.82 19.37
N SER A 71 -20.87 -11.53 18.44
CA SER A 71 -19.50 -12.06 18.53
C SER A 71 -18.86 -12.14 17.15
N ARG A 72 -19.68 -12.46 16.14
CA ARG A 72 -19.40 -12.33 14.70
C ARG A 72 -20.60 -11.68 14.01
N GLY A 73 -20.31 -10.93 12.96
CA GLY A 73 -21.33 -10.43 12.03
C GLY A 73 -20.67 -9.85 10.78
N GLN A 74 -21.33 -8.92 10.12
CA GLN A 74 -20.87 -8.37 8.84
C GLN A 74 -21.00 -6.85 8.83
N VAL A 75 -20.01 -6.21 8.21
CA VAL A 75 -19.97 -4.76 7.98
C VAL A 75 -19.80 -4.50 6.51
N ARG A 76 -20.35 -3.37 6.04
CA ARG A 76 -20.12 -2.88 4.68
C ARG A 76 -19.07 -1.78 4.72
N TYR A 77 -17.98 -2.02 3.99
CA TYR A 77 -16.97 -1.01 3.69
C TYR A 77 -17.01 -0.71 2.20
N TYR A 78 -17.30 0.54 1.84
CA TYR A 78 -17.63 0.94 0.47
C TYR A 78 -18.71 0.02 -0.14
N ASN A 79 -18.35 -0.81 -1.12
CA ASN A 79 -19.25 -1.72 -1.82
C ASN A 79 -18.95 -3.20 -1.51
N GLU A 80 -18.13 -3.46 -0.50
CA GLU A 80 -17.71 -4.80 -0.11
C GLU A 80 -18.27 -5.18 1.27
N LEU A 81 -18.65 -6.46 1.39
CA LEU A 81 -19.17 -7.04 2.62
C LEU A 81 -18.05 -7.80 3.31
N TRP A 82 -17.67 -7.33 4.49
CA TRP A 82 -16.57 -7.88 5.26
C TRP A 82 -17.07 -8.55 6.54
N SER A 83 -16.44 -9.67 6.90
CA SER A 83 -16.70 -10.34 8.17
C SER A 83 -16.08 -9.51 9.30
N ALA A 84 -16.87 -9.21 10.32
CA ALA A 84 -16.43 -8.40 11.45
C ALA A 84 -16.70 -9.08 12.80
N VAL A 85 -15.85 -8.76 13.75
CA VAL A 85 -15.94 -9.16 15.16
C VAL A 85 -15.86 -7.91 16.03
N SER A 86 -16.60 -7.93 17.14
CA SER A 86 -16.64 -6.86 18.12
C SER A 86 -16.82 -7.50 19.49
N GLU A 87 -16.15 -6.94 20.50
CA GLU A 87 -16.36 -7.31 21.90
C GLU A 87 -17.72 -6.81 22.42
N GLN A 88 -18.26 -5.78 21.79
CA GLN A 88 -19.55 -5.18 22.11
C GLN A 88 -20.60 -5.62 21.10
N ARG A 89 -21.84 -5.79 21.58
CA ARG A 89 -22.97 -6.06 20.69
C ARG A 89 -23.27 -4.82 19.84
N LEU A 90 -23.18 -4.97 18.52
CA LEU A 90 -23.55 -3.94 17.54
C LEU A 90 -24.77 -4.41 16.74
N THR A 91 -25.71 -3.50 16.50
CA THR A 91 -26.92 -3.76 15.72
C THR A 91 -26.74 -3.32 14.27
N ALA A 92 -27.42 -3.99 13.34
CA ALA A 92 -27.49 -3.60 11.94
C ALA A 92 -27.95 -2.14 11.81
N GLY A 93 -27.28 -1.40 10.92
CA GLY A 93 -27.46 0.04 10.72
C GLY A 93 -26.52 0.91 11.56
N GLN A 94 -25.89 0.39 12.61
CA GLN A 94 -24.95 1.18 13.42
C GLN A 94 -23.62 1.43 12.71
N ARG A 95 -22.96 2.53 13.06
CA ARG A 95 -21.62 2.87 12.60
C ARG A 95 -20.58 2.34 13.57
N ALA A 96 -19.59 1.64 13.04
CA ALA A 96 -18.47 1.11 13.81
C ALA A 96 -17.16 1.53 13.15
N ARG A 97 -16.11 1.66 13.94
CA ARG A 97 -14.76 1.96 13.48
C ARG A 97 -13.92 0.71 13.49
N ILE A 98 -13.17 0.49 12.42
CA ILE A 98 -12.21 -0.61 12.34
C ILE A 98 -11.00 -0.27 13.21
N VAL A 99 -10.74 -1.13 14.20
CA VAL A 99 -9.64 -0.96 15.17
C VAL A 99 -8.52 -1.98 14.98
N GLY A 100 -8.73 -2.99 14.13
CA GLY A 100 -7.72 -4.02 13.88
C GLY A 100 -8.21 -5.14 12.96
N PHE A 101 -7.39 -6.19 12.86
CA PHE A 101 -7.67 -7.40 12.10
C PHE A 101 -7.44 -8.65 12.96
N ASP A 102 -8.34 -9.60 12.87
CA ASP A 102 -8.20 -10.96 13.42
C ASP A 102 -8.14 -11.96 12.25
N GLY A 103 -6.94 -12.20 11.73
CA GLY A 103 -6.70 -12.98 10.52
C GLY A 103 -7.36 -12.35 9.29
N PHE A 104 -8.48 -12.91 8.84
CA PHE A 104 -9.28 -12.41 7.70
C PHE A 104 -10.54 -11.65 8.12
N ARG A 105 -10.74 -11.43 9.43
CA ARG A 105 -11.89 -10.69 9.98
C ARG A 105 -11.47 -9.30 10.42
N LEU A 106 -12.38 -8.33 10.27
CA LEU A 106 -12.22 -6.98 10.79
C LEU A 106 -12.58 -6.94 12.28
N VAL A 107 -11.73 -6.34 13.10
CA VAL A 107 -12.09 -6.01 14.48
C VAL A 107 -12.67 -4.60 14.46
N VAL A 108 -13.93 -4.45 14.89
CA VAL A 108 -14.64 -3.18 14.88
C VAL A 108 -15.09 -2.81 16.29
N ARG A 109 -15.13 -1.52 16.59
CA ARG A 109 -15.62 -0.96 17.86
C ARG A 109 -16.68 0.10 17.57
N ARG A 110 -17.62 0.30 18.48
CA ARG A 110 -18.63 1.35 18.36
C ARG A 110 -17.96 2.72 18.24
N LEU A 111 -18.45 3.55 17.32
CA LEU A 111 -17.87 4.88 17.07
C LEU A 111 -17.99 5.80 18.30
N ASP A 112 -19.10 5.70 19.04
CA ASP A 112 -19.39 6.53 20.23
C ASP A 112 -18.32 6.36 21.33
N ASP A 113 -17.77 5.15 21.46
CA ASP A 113 -16.76 4.83 22.48
C ASP A 113 -15.35 5.34 22.09
N ALA A 114 -15.09 5.49 20.78
CA ALA A 114 -13.82 5.99 20.28
C ALA A 114 -13.68 7.50 20.49
N GLN A 115 -14.80 8.24 20.52
CA GLN A 115 -14.79 9.68 20.81
C GLN A 115 -14.51 9.95 22.29
N HIS A 116 -15.02 9.13 23.20
CA HIS A 116 -14.84 9.33 24.64
C HIS A 116 -13.40 9.10 25.14
N ARG A 117 -12.58 8.32 24.42
CA ARG A 117 -11.17 8.02 24.79
C ARG A 117 -10.16 9.09 24.35
N ARG A 118 -10.51 10.00 23.43
CA ARG A 118 -9.58 11.06 22.99
C ARG A 118 -9.61 12.32 23.88
N GLU A 119 -10.54 12.40 24.82
CA GLU A 119 -10.73 13.56 25.71
C GLU A 119 -10.25 13.33 27.16
N THR A 120 -9.59 12.20 27.44
CA THR A 120 -8.94 11.89 28.74
C THR A 120 -7.45 11.64 28.57
#